data_AF-A0AAR5PUS3-F1
#
_entry.id   AF-A0AAR5PUS3-F1
#
_cell.length_a   1.000
_cell.length_b   1.000
_cell.length_c   1.000
_cell.angle_alpha   90.00
_cell.angle_beta   90.00
_cell.angle_gamma   90.00
#
_symmetry.space_group_name_H-M   'P 1'
#
loop_
_entity.id
_entity.type
_entity.pdbx_description
1 polymer ?
#
loop_
_entity_poly.entity_id
_entity_poly.type
_entity_poly.pdbx_seq_one_letter_code
_entity_poly.pdbx_strand_id
1 'polypeptide(L)'
;MATLSILIFFTFIYTAFSAKIVLFLQLSTNKINDVGSVYAAGFDFAVEDQPFNQYYFKGPSDRAEEQLRKQIYEKKIRRSHGDQFVSAEKGIQLVRDTFCAFHVERTVAHYLVDKTFSNNQKCSLRFVRSIFKSDMPYLSIPWNSSYIKYFIISFRRLAETGLQDRECKRCYAKKPSCEGKANTFVSVGLIEAYFPLLIFGVGISLCISILILEKLVHKYIKLH
;
A
#
# COMPACT_ATOMS: atom_id res chain seq x y z
N MET A 1 -50.80 -10.48 -6.71
CA MET A 1 -50.19 -9.57 -5.72
C MET A 1 -48.98 -10.20 -5.02
N ALA A 2 -49.14 -11.32 -4.31
CA ALA A 2 -48.05 -11.96 -3.54
C ALA A 2 -46.83 -12.44 -4.36
N THR A 3 -47.04 -13.00 -5.55
CA THR A 3 -45.94 -13.45 -6.43
C THR A 3 -45.11 -12.30 -6.98
N LEU A 4 -45.76 -11.17 -7.27
CA LEU A 4 -45.14 -9.96 -7.80
C LEU A 4 -44.27 -9.28 -6.72
N SER A 5 -44.77 -9.23 -5.47
CA SER A 5 -43.98 -8.76 -4.33
C SER A 5 -42.76 -9.65 -4.03
N ILE A 6 -42.88 -10.98 -4.16
CA ILE A 6 -41.75 -11.90 -3.99
C ILE A 6 -40.68 -11.65 -5.06
N LEU A 7 -41.09 -11.48 -6.33
CA LEU A 7 -40.16 -11.25 -7.43
C LEU A 7 -39.40 -9.92 -7.28
N ILE A 8 -40.09 -8.86 -6.85
CA ILE A 8 -39.46 -7.55 -6.55
C ILE A 8 -38.46 -7.69 -5.39
N PHE A 9 -38.80 -8.45 -4.35
CA PHE A 9 -37.89 -8.67 -3.23
C PHE A 9 -36.62 -9.44 -3.63
N PHE A 10 -36.74 -10.49 -4.44
CA PHE A 10 -35.59 -11.25 -4.94
C PHE A 10 -34.68 -10.42 -5.85
N THR A 11 -35.25 -9.61 -6.74
CA THR A 11 -34.45 -8.73 -7.61
C THR A 11 -33.69 -7.67 -6.81
N PHE A 12 -34.30 -7.13 -5.75
CA PHE A 12 -33.63 -6.21 -4.85
C PHE A 12 -32.46 -6.88 -4.09
N ILE A 13 -32.66 -8.08 -3.54
CA ILE A 13 -31.58 -8.81 -2.86
C ILE A 13 -30.44 -9.12 -3.84
N TYR A 14 -30.76 -9.59 -5.05
CA TYR A 14 -29.77 -9.95 -6.05
C TYR A 14 -28.89 -8.75 -6.46
N THR A 15 -29.52 -7.59 -6.69
CA THR A 15 -28.80 -6.36 -7.04
C THR A 15 -27.93 -5.84 -5.89
N ALA A 16 -28.46 -5.83 -4.66
CA ALA A 16 -27.71 -5.43 -3.47
C ALA A 16 -26.51 -6.35 -3.19
N PHE A 17 -26.70 -7.67 -3.33
CA PHE A 17 -25.64 -8.66 -3.12
C PHE A 17 -24.54 -8.54 -4.18
N SER A 18 -24.91 -8.39 -5.45
CA SER A 18 -23.96 -8.22 -6.56
C SER A 18 -23.12 -6.97 -6.40
N ALA A 19 -23.74 -5.84 -6.02
CA ALA A 19 -23.03 -4.59 -5.74
C ALA A 19 -22.04 -4.73 -4.58
N LYS A 20 -22.41 -5.47 -3.52
CA LYS A 20 -21.55 -5.69 -2.35
C LYS A 20 -20.32 -6.54 -2.68
N ILE A 21 -20.45 -7.57 -3.54
CA ILE A 21 -19.31 -8.37 -3.99
C ILE A 21 -18.31 -7.50 -4.74
N VAL A 22 -18.78 -6.69 -5.69
CA VAL A 22 -17.91 -5.79 -6.47
C VAL A 22 -17.18 -4.82 -5.55
N LEU A 23 -17.91 -4.21 -4.60
CA LEU A 23 -17.31 -3.33 -3.61
C LEU A 23 -16.23 -4.05 -2.80
N PHE A 24 -16.50 -5.27 -2.34
CA PHE A 24 -15.55 -6.04 -1.54
C PHE A 24 -14.27 -6.38 -2.31
N LEU A 25 -14.38 -6.77 -3.58
CA LEU A 25 -13.22 -7.03 -4.43
C LEU A 25 -12.41 -5.77 -4.74
N GLN A 26 -13.06 -4.61 -4.81
CA GLN A 26 -12.40 -3.33 -5.03
C GLN A 26 -11.78 -2.73 -3.75
N LEU A 27 -12.16 -3.21 -2.57
CA LEU A 27 -11.61 -2.73 -1.31
C LEU A 27 -10.17 -3.24 -1.12
N SER A 28 -9.19 -2.37 -1.35
CA SER A 28 -7.80 -2.66 -0.99
C SER A 28 -7.66 -2.79 0.54
N THR A 29 -7.06 -3.87 1.01
CA THR A 29 -6.72 -4.05 2.43
C THR A 29 -5.74 -2.96 2.90
N ASN A 30 -6.17 -2.09 3.83
CA ASN A 30 -5.37 -1.00 4.42
C ASN A 30 -4.44 -1.46 5.55
N LYS A 31 -3.79 -2.62 5.42
CA LYS A 31 -3.07 -3.25 6.54
C LYS A 31 -1.62 -2.79 6.72
N ILE A 32 -1.05 -2.06 5.76
CA ILE A 32 0.36 -1.62 5.78
C ILE A 32 0.41 -0.10 5.98
N ASN A 33 0.56 0.32 7.24
CA ASN A 33 0.59 1.73 7.62
C ASN A 33 1.90 2.15 8.30
N ASP A 34 2.73 1.18 8.68
CA ASP A 34 3.97 1.40 9.42
C ASP A 34 5.12 0.56 8.87
N VAL A 35 6.35 1.02 9.08
CA VAL A 35 7.57 0.35 8.60
C VAL A 35 7.68 -1.08 9.17
N GLY A 36 7.25 -1.32 10.40
CA GLY A 36 7.22 -2.68 10.97
C GLY A 36 6.28 -3.62 10.21
N SER A 37 5.11 -3.12 9.78
CA SER A 37 4.17 -3.89 8.94
C SER A 37 4.69 -4.12 7.52
N VAL A 38 5.42 -3.16 6.95
CA VAL A 38 6.10 -3.32 5.65
C VAL A 38 7.15 -4.44 5.75
N TYR A 39 7.92 -4.45 6.84
CA TYR A 39 8.93 -5.48 7.07
C TYR A 39 8.30 -6.87 7.23
N ALA A 40 7.23 -6.99 8.02
CA ALA A 40 6.51 -8.24 8.22
C ALA A 40 5.83 -8.76 6.95
N ALA A 41 5.42 -7.88 6.04
CA ALA A 41 4.83 -8.24 4.75
C ALA A 41 5.85 -8.78 3.74
N GLY A 42 7.16 -8.77 4.06
CA GLY A 42 8.19 -9.43 3.27
C GLY A 42 8.74 -8.60 2.10
N PHE A 43 8.49 -7.28 2.06
CA PHE A 43 9.05 -6.40 1.04
C PHE A 43 10.58 -6.44 1.02
N ASP A 44 11.16 -6.23 -0.16
CA ASP A 44 12.57 -5.86 -0.30
C ASP A 44 12.76 -4.41 0.09
N PHE A 45 13.91 -4.05 0.67
CA PHE A 45 14.17 -2.68 1.11
C PHE A 45 15.31 -2.05 0.32
N ALA A 46 15.07 -0.86 -0.20
CA ALA A 46 16.09 -0.01 -0.79
C ALA A 46 16.10 1.35 -0.09
N VAL A 47 17.26 2.02 -0.09
CA VAL A 47 17.41 3.34 0.52
C VAL A 47 18.04 4.29 -0.49
N GLU A 48 17.58 5.53 -0.51
CA GLU A 48 18.15 6.58 -1.35
C GLU A 48 19.61 6.84 -0.95
N ASP A 49 20.49 6.84 -1.94
CA ASP A 49 21.90 7.11 -1.77
C ASP A 49 22.14 8.60 -1.44
N GLN A 50 21.98 8.92 -0.16
CA GLN A 50 22.25 10.23 0.42
C GLN A 50 23.17 10.07 1.65
N PRO A 51 24.09 11.01 1.90
CA PRO A 51 25.03 10.91 3.02
C PRO A 51 24.33 10.75 4.38
N PHE A 52 23.20 11.45 4.59
CA PHE A 52 22.44 11.34 5.84
C PHE A 52 21.80 9.96 6.01
N ASN A 53 21.25 9.39 4.94
CA ASN A 53 20.69 8.05 4.96
C ASN A 53 21.78 7.02 5.25
N GLN A 54 22.92 7.10 4.57
CA GLN A 54 24.03 6.20 4.84
C GLN A 54 24.48 6.28 6.30
N TYR A 55 24.62 7.50 6.85
CA TYR A 55 25.02 7.69 8.24
C TYR A 55 24.03 7.06 9.23
N TYR A 56 22.74 7.35 9.09
CA TYR A 56 21.71 6.88 10.03
C TYR A 56 21.34 5.39 9.85
N PHE A 57 21.51 4.82 8.67
CA PHE A 57 21.31 3.37 8.46
C PHE A 57 22.55 2.54 8.83
N LYS A 58 23.77 3.07 8.72
CA LYS A 58 24.99 2.35 9.09
C LYS A 58 25.26 2.39 10.60
N GLY A 59 25.00 3.51 11.26
CA GLY A 59 25.25 3.71 12.70
C GLY A 59 24.00 3.56 13.57
N PRO A 60 24.16 3.34 14.88
CA PRO A 60 23.06 3.45 15.82
C PRO A 60 22.51 4.88 15.82
N SER A 61 21.20 5.03 15.94
CA SER A 61 20.54 6.34 15.84
C SER A 61 19.35 6.46 16.77
N ASP A 62 19.37 7.47 17.65
CA ASP A 62 18.23 7.81 18.52
C ASP A 62 16.99 8.28 17.73
N ARG A 63 17.19 8.61 16.44
CA ARG A 63 16.12 9.07 15.56
C ARG A 63 15.22 7.94 15.08
N ALA A 64 15.63 6.68 15.20
CA ALA A 64 14.84 5.54 14.78
C ALA A 64 14.59 4.58 15.95
N GLU A 65 13.69 3.62 15.76
CA GLU A 65 13.63 2.46 16.64
C GLU A 65 14.82 1.55 16.31
N GLU A 66 15.81 1.49 17.21
CA GLU A 66 17.11 0.87 16.95
C GLU A 66 16.99 -0.61 16.57
N GLN A 67 16.09 -1.35 17.21
CA GLN A 67 15.88 -2.76 16.92
C GLN A 67 15.35 -2.98 15.50
N LEU A 68 14.33 -2.22 15.08
CA LEU A 68 13.75 -2.32 13.74
C LEU A 68 14.75 -1.85 12.67
N ARG A 69 15.41 -0.72 12.91
CA ARG A 69 16.45 -0.16 12.02
C ARG A 69 17.57 -1.16 11.78
N LYS A 70 18.10 -1.77 12.84
CA LYS A 70 19.17 -2.76 12.78
C LYS A 70 18.74 -3.99 11.99
N GLN A 71 17.53 -4.50 12.24
CA GLN A 71 16.99 -5.65 11.49
C GLN A 71 16.86 -5.37 9.99
N ILE A 72 16.32 -4.20 9.62
CA ILE A 72 16.17 -3.81 8.21
C ILE A 72 17.56 -3.64 7.57
N TYR A 73 18.48 -2.97 8.26
CA TYR A 73 19.83 -2.75 7.73
C TYR A 73 20.59 -4.07 7.51
N GLU A 74 20.69 -4.92 8.55
CA GLU A 74 21.51 -6.13 8.49
C GLU A 74 20.90 -7.23 7.62
N LYS A 75 19.57 -7.36 7.58
CA LYS A 75 18.91 -8.47 6.87
C LYS A 75 18.43 -8.13 5.47
N LYS A 76 18.16 -6.86 5.16
CA LYS A 76 17.54 -6.45 3.89
C LYS A 76 18.41 -5.50 3.07
N ILE A 77 19.03 -4.49 3.70
CA ILE A 77 19.80 -3.46 2.99
C ILE A 77 21.24 -3.92 2.73
N ARG A 78 21.91 -4.48 3.74
CA ARG A 78 23.28 -4.99 3.64
C ARG A 78 23.27 -6.33 2.91
N ARG A 79 23.61 -6.34 1.63
CA ARG A 79 23.76 -7.57 0.83
C ARG A 79 25.23 -7.94 0.68
N SER A 80 25.49 -9.23 0.44
CA SER A 80 26.85 -9.78 0.24
C SER A 80 27.63 -9.07 -0.89
N HIS A 81 26.93 -8.53 -1.90
CA HIS A 81 27.52 -7.87 -3.07
C HIS A 81 27.50 -6.32 -3.00
N GLY A 82 27.14 -5.74 -1.85
CA GLY A 82 27.07 -4.29 -1.65
C GLY A 82 25.76 -3.84 -1.01
N ASP A 83 25.81 -2.76 -0.25
CA ASP A 83 24.63 -2.18 0.40
C ASP A 83 23.64 -1.65 -0.65
N GLN A 84 22.34 -1.84 -0.42
CA GLN A 84 21.26 -1.41 -1.33
C GLN A 84 20.95 0.10 -1.23
N PHE A 85 21.99 0.93 -1.31
CA PHE A 85 21.86 2.37 -1.53
C PHE A 85 21.80 2.63 -3.03
N VAL A 86 20.71 3.26 -3.47
CA VAL A 86 20.44 3.51 -4.90
C VAL A 86 20.00 4.95 -5.12
N SER A 87 20.26 5.50 -6.31
CA SER A 87 19.73 6.80 -6.72
C SER A 87 18.20 6.83 -6.63
N ALA A 88 17.61 8.00 -6.33
CA ALA A 88 16.16 8.18 -6.25
C ALA A 88 15.41 7.64 -7.48
N GLU A 89 15.91 7.91 -8.69
CA GLU A 89 15.28 7.46 -9.95
C GLU A 89 15.24 5.94 -10.06
N LYS A 90 16.37 5.28 -9.85
CA LYS A 90 16.47 3.81 -9.84
C LYS A 90 15.63 3.18 -8.73
N GLY A 91 15.62 3.76 -7.54
CA GLY A 91 14.79 3.27 -6.43
C GLY A 91 13.29 3.36 -6.74
N ILE A 92 12.84 4.46 -7.35
CA ILE A 92 11.46 4.63 -7.78
C ILE A 92 11.08 3.66 -8.93
N GLN A 93 12.01 3.33 -9.83
CA GLN A 93 11.82 2.27 -10.82
C GLN A 93 11.67 0.89 -10.16
N LEU A 94 12.52 0.57 -9.17
CA LEU A 94 12.40 -0.70 -8.43
C LEU A 94 11.03 -0.85 -7.75
N VAL A 95 10.48 0.24 -7.19
CA VAL A 95 9.12 0.23 -6.60
C VAL A 95 8.04 -0.03 -7.66
N ARG A 96 8.25 0.38 -8.91
CA ARG A 96 7.31 0.10 -10.01
C ARG A 96 7.35 -1.36 -10.43
N ASP A 97 8.56 -1.89 -10.61
CA ASP A 97 8.76 -3.16 -11.32
C ASP A 97 8.79 -4.35 -10.36
N THR A 98 9.12 -4.12 -9.08
CA THR A 98 9.34 -5.17 -8.08
C THR A 98 8.61 -4.87 -6.77
N PHE A 99 8.43 -5.90 -5.93
CA PHE A 99 7.81 -5.76 -4.61
C PHE A 99 8.80 -5.18 -3.58
N CYS A 100 9.13 -3.90 -3.74
CA CYS A 100 10.15 -3.21 -2.98
C CYS A 100 9.58 -1.97 -2.25
N ALA A 101 10.02 -1.79 -1.01
CA ALA A 101 9.85 -0.58 -0.21
C ALA A 101 11.11 0.28 -0.32
N PHE A 102 10.95 1.50 -0.81
CA PHE A 102 12.06 2.45 -1.01
C PHE A 102 11.96 3.60 -0.02
N HIS A 103 13.04 3.82 0.75
CA HIS A 103 13.18 4.98 1.62
C HIS A 103 13.86 6.12 0.85
N VAL A 104 13.19 7.26 0.75
CA VAL A 104 13.58 8.40 -0.08
C VAL A 104 12.96 9.68 0.50
N GLU A 105 13.54 10.84 0.21
CA GLU A 105 12.92 12.10 0.56
C GLU A 105 11.50 12.21 -0.06
N ARG A 106 10.51 12.55 0.77
CA ARG A 106 9.09 12.58 0.37
C ARG A 106 8.84 13.47 -0.85
N THR A 107 9.47 14.64 -0.92
CA THR A 107 9.30 15.59 -2.04
C THR A 107 9.76 14.98 -3.35
N VAL A 108 10.98 14.43 -3.34
CA VAL A 108 11.62 13.82 -4.50
C VAL A 108 10.79 12.63 -4.96
N ALA A 109 10.33 11.80 -4.03
CA ALA A 109 9.47 10.67 -4.30
C ALA A 109 8.16 11.09 -4.98
N HIS A 110 7.46 12.09 -4.43
CA HIS A 110 6.22 12.59 -5.02
C HIS A 110 6.43 13.13 -6.43
N TYR A 111 7.49 13.91 -6.65
CA TYR A 111 7.82 14.46 -7.95
C TYR A 111 8.11 13.37 -9.00
N LEU A 112 8.98 12.40 -8.65
CA LEU A 112 9.35 11.31 -9.55
C LEU A 112 8.17 10.38 -9.85
N VAL A 113 7.37 10.05 -8.84
CA VAL A 113 6.16 9.24 -9.02
C VAL A 113 5.18 9.96 -9.94
N ASP A 114 4.95 11.25 -9.72
CA ASP A 114 3.98 12.01 -10.52
C ASP A 114 4.39 12.07 -12.00
N LYS A 115 5.70 12.25 -12.26
CA LYS A 115 6.29 12.31 -13.60
C LYS A 115 6.31 10.96 -14.33
N THR A 116 6.50 9.86 -13.62
CA THR A 116 6.85 8.57 -14.25
C THR A 116 5.78 7.48 -14.14
N PHE A 117 4.89 7.52 -13.14
CA PHE A 117 3.88 6.48 -12.92
C PHE A 117 2.60 6.80 -13.70
N SER A 118 1.93 5.76 -14.19
CA SER A 118 0.56 5.89 -14.72
C SER A 118 -0.45 6.05 -13.58
N ASN A 119 -1.64 6.59 -13.88
CA ASN A 119 -2.69 6.79 -12.86
C ASN A 119 -3.04 5.52 -12.09
N ASN A 120 -3.13 4.37 -12.78
CA ASN A 120 -3.41 3.08 -12.14
C ASN A 120 -2.29 2.67 -11.18
N GLN A 121 -1.02 2.88 -11.55
CA GLN A 121 0.11 2.59 -10.68
C GLN A 121 0.14 3.54 -9.47
N LYS A 122 -0.18 4.83 -9.65
CA LYS A 122 -0.31 5.81 -8.55
C LYS A 122 -1.33 5.35 -7.50
N CYS A 123 -2.43 4.72 -7.92
CA CYS A 123 -3.47 4.20 -7.02
C CYS A 123 -3.02 2.99 -6.18
N SER A 124 -2.14 2.15 -6.74
CA SER A 124 -1.56 0.98 -6.07
C SER A 124 -0.43 1.34 -5.11
N LEU A 125 0.21 2.49 -5.31
CA LEU A 125 1.25 2.97 -4.42
C LEU A 125 0.72 3.32 -3.01
N ARG A 126 1.57 3.08 -2.02
CA ARG A 126 1.32 3.44 -0.62
C ARG A 126 2.55 4.17 -0.08
N PHE A 127 2.29 5.30 0.57
CA PHE A 127 3.32 6.09 1.25
C PHE A 127 3.21 5.82 2.74
N VAL A 128 4.26 5.25 3.31
CA VAL A 128 4.39 4.95 4.74
C VAL A 128 5.28 6.02 5.38
N ARG A 129 5.12 6.24 6.69
CA ARG A 129 6.00 7.16 7.42
C ARG A 129 7.44 6.62 7.41
N SER A 130 8.40 7.55 7.43
CA SER A 130 9.82 7.22 7.55
C SER A 130 10.08 6.46 8.85
N ILE A 131 11.14 5.66 8.87
CA ILE A 131 11.64 5.01 10.10
C ILE A 131 12.20 6.04 11.08
N PHE A 132 12.54 7.24 10.60
CA PHE A 132 13.05 8.34 11.39
C PHE A 132 11.90 9.15 12.01
N LYS A 133 12.00 9.43 13.31
CA LYS A 133 11.01 10.13 14.13
C LYS A 133 10.91 11.63 13.80
N SER A 134 11.99 12.24 13.31
CA SER A 134 12.03 13.66 12.98
C SER A 134 12.98 13.93 11.81
N ASP A 135 12.42 14.47 10.73
CA ASP A 135 13.11 14.83 9.48
C ASP A 135 13.06 16.34 9.22
N MET A 136 12.95 17.17 10.27
CA MET A 136 12.88 18.62 10.08
C MET A 136 14.28 19.17 9.70
N PRO A 137 14.42 19.87 8.57
CA PRO A 137 15.68 20.50 8.22
C PRO A 137 15.96 21.69 9.14
N TYR A 138 17.23 21.86 9.50
CA TYR A 138 17.70 22.98 10.31
C TYR A 138 18.65 23.85 9.49
N LEU A 139 18.56 25.17 9.67
CA LEU A 139 19.57 26.07 9.15
C LEU A 139 20.79 26.02 10.07
N SER A 140 21.96 25.78 9.49
CA SER A 140 23.23 25.79 10.21
C SER A 140 23.85 27.19 10.14
N ILE A 141 24.21 27.74 11.30
CA ILE A 141 24.86 29.07 11.42
C ILE A 141 26.15 28.88 12.26
N PRO A 142 27.26 29.57 11.94
CA PRO A 142 28.46 29.53 12.77
C PRO A 142 28.19 29.95 14.21
N TRP A 143 28.79 29.24 15.17
CA TRP A 143 28.53 29.39 16.61
C TRP A 143 28.64 30.82 17.13
N ASN A 144 29.58 31.62 16.59
CA ASN A 144 29.85 32.99 17.04
C ASN A 144 29.33 34.07 16.09
N SER A 145 28.26 33.79 15.32
CA SER A 145 27.67 34.77 14.41
C SER A 145 26.74 35.74 15.13
N SER A 146 26.96 37.05 14.97
CA SER A 146 26.07 38.10 15.50
C SER A 146 24.64 38.04 14.93
N TYR A 147 24.45 37.32 13.81
CA TYR A 147 23.16 37.25 13.10
C TYR A 147 22.19 36.20 13.66
N ILE A 148 22.63 35.32 14.58
CA ILE A 148 21.80 34.21 15.08
C ILE A 148 20.44 34.70 15.60
N LYS A 149 20.43 35.77 16.41
CA LYS A 149 19.19 36.34 16.97
C LYS A 149 18.25 36.85 15.88
N TYR A 150 18.79 37.52 14.86
CA TYR A 150 18.01 38.04 13.74
C TYR A 150 17.39 36.91 12.93
N PHE A 151 18.13 35.84 12.65
CA PHE A 151 17.58 34.67 11.96
C PHE A 151 16.47 34.01 12.77
N ILE A 152 16.67 33.78 14.07
CA ILE A 152 15.65 33.15 14.93
C ILE A 152 14.35 33.97 14.94
N ILE A 153 14.44 35.29 15.14
CA ILE A 153 13.27 36.18 15.14
C ILE A 153 12.58 36.15 13.77
N SER A 154 13.36 36.21 12.69
CA SER A 154 12.83 36.20 11.32
C SER A 154 12.12 34.89 10.99
N PHE A 155 12.70 33.73 11.34
CA PHE A 155 12.07 32.43 11.11
C PHE A 155 10.81 32.23 11.95
N ARG A 156 10.80 32.70 13.21
CA ARG A 156 9.57 32.67 14.03
C ARG A 156 8.46 33.50 13.39
N ARG A 157 8.78 34.71 12.93
CA ARG A 157 7.81 35.56 12.22
C ARG A 157 7.32 34.92 10.91
N LEU A 158 8.21 34.26 10.14
CA LEU A 158 7.83 33.53 8.93
C LEU A 158 6.88 32.35 9.22
N ALA A 159 7.07 31.67 10.34
CA ALA A 159 6.21 30.59 10.79
C ALA A 159 4.86 31.12 11.31
N GLU A 160 4.87 32.18 12.14
CA GLU A 160 3.66 32.81 12.72
C GLU A 160 2.76 33.42 11.65
N THR A 161 3.33 34.05 10.63
CA THR A 161 2.58 34.63 9.50
C THR A 161 2.04 33.58 8.53
N GLY A 162 2.47 32.32 8.64
CA GLY A 162 2.12 31.25 7.71
C GLY A 162 2.78 31.37 6.32
N LEU A 163 3.71 32.32 6.13
CA LEU A 163 4.39 32.50 4.85
C LEU A 163 5.21 31.25 4.49
N GLN A 164 5.86 30.64 5.48
CA GLN A 164 6.58 29.39 5.28
C GLN A 164 5.66 28.28 4.78
N ASP A 165 4.49 28.08 5.38
CA ASP A 165 3.54 27.04 4.97
C ASP A 165 3.02 27.28 3.54
N ARG A 166 2.76 28.54 3.17
CA ARG A 166 2.35 28.92 1.82
C ARG A 166 3.40 28.56 0.78
N GLU A 167 4.65 28.97 1.00
CA GLU A 167 5.74 28.68 0.06
C GLU A 167 6.07 27.18 0.02
N CYS A 168 6.00 26.49 1.17
CA CYS A 168 6.10 25.03 1.21
C CYS A 168 5.06 24.37 0.30
N LYS A 169 3.78 24.76 0.40
CA LYS A 169 2.71 24.19 -0.44
C LYS A 169 2.87 24.49 -1.94
N ARG A 170 3.62 25.55 -2.28
CA ARG A 170 3.89 25.96 -3.66
C ARG A 170 5.10 25.26 -4.26
N CYS A 171 6.18 25.12 -3.49
CA CYS A 171 7.44 24.56 -3.94
C CYS A 171 7.50 23.03 -3.83
N TYR A 172 6.94 22.45 -2.76
CA TYR A 172 6.98 21.01 -2.56
C TYR A 172 5.99 20.28 -3.46
N ALA A 173 6.46 19.20 -4.07
CA ALA A 173 5.62 18.30 -4.84
C ALA A 173 4.51 17.72 -3.95
N LYS A 174 3.26 17.98 -4.35
CA LYS A 174 2.09 17.45 -3.68
C LYS A 174 2.06 15.94 -3.83
N LYS A 175 1.45 15.27 -2.85
CA LYS A 175 1.19 13.84 -2.94
C LYS A 175 0.38 13.56 -4.21
N PRO A 176 0.81 12.63 -5.08
CA PRO A 176 0.08 12.34 -6.32
C PRO A 176 -1.35 11.87 -6.00
N SER A 177 -2.33 12.47 -6.66
CA SER A 177 -3.74 12.07 -6.59
C SER A 177 -3.98 10.82 -7.44
N CYS A 178 -4.79 9.91 -6.92
CA CYS A 178 -5.31 8.77 -7.68
C CYS A 178 -6.64 9.20 -8.31
N GLU A 179 -6.58 9.70 -9.54
CA GLU A 179 -7.74 10.08 -10.36
C GLU A 179 -8.31 8.85 -11.07
N GLY A 180 -8.89 7.90 -10.33
CA GLY A 180 -9.33 6.66 -11.00
C GLY A 180 -9.86 5.49 -10.17
N LYS A 181 -10.17 5.65 -8.88
CA LYS A 181 -10.73 4.53 -8.08
C LYS A 181 -12.01 3.92 -8.69
N ALA A 182 -12.72 4.65 -9.56
CA ALA A 182 -13.96 4.19 -10.19
C ALA A 182 -13.77 3.27 -11.42
N ASN A 183 -12.62 3.31 -12.12
CA ASN A 183 -12.47 2.66 -13.43
C ASN A 183 -11.37 1.57 -13.48
N THR A 184 -10.84 1.14 -12.33
CA THR A 184 -9.86 0.05 -12.31
C THR A 184 -10.60 -1.28 -12.19
N PHE A 185 -10.86 -1.93 -13.34
CA PHE A 185 -11.36 -3.30 -13.35
C PHE A 185 -10.24 -4.23 -12.92
N VAL A 186 -10.32 -4.76 -11.70
CA VAL A 186 -9.46 -5.86 -11.27
C VAL A 186 -9.99 -7.12 -11.93
N SER A 187 -9.18 -7.74 -12.79
CA SER A 187 -9.51 -9.04 -13.37
C SER A 187 -9.48 -10.09 -12.26
N VAL A 188 -10.66 -10.59 -11.89
CA VAL A 188 -10.81 -11.64 -10.88
C VAL A 188 -10.23 -12.94 -11.43
N GLY A 189 -9.21 -13.48 -10.76
CA GLY A 189 -8.60 -14.75 -11.15
C GLY A 189 -9.44 -15.96 -10.73
N LEU A 190 -9.26 -17.11 -11.39
CA LEU A 190 -9.89 -18.38 -10.99
C LEU A 190 -9.57 -18.78 -9.53
N ILE A 191 -8.41 -18.38 -9.02
CA ILE A 191 -8.00 -18.61 -7.63
C ILE A 191 -8.96 -17.91 -6.65
N GLU A 192 -9.44 -16.72 -7.00
CA GLU A 192 -10.34 -15.92 -6.16
C GLU A 192 -11.76 -16.51 -6.16
N ALA A 193 -12.13 -17.22 -7.22
CA ALA A 193 -13.40 -17.94 -7.36
C ALA A 193 -13.36 -19.39 -6.86
N TYR A 194 -12.29 -19.81 -6.16
CA TYR A 194 -12.11 -21.21 -5.72
C TYR A 194 -13.26 -21.74 -4.87
N PHE A 195 -13.71 -20.96 -3.88
CA PHE A 195 -14.75 -21.41 -2.95
C PHE A 195 -16.12 -21.60 -3.61
N PRO A 196 -16.63 -20.65 -4.43
CA PRO A 196 -17.82 -20.88 -5.25
C PRO A 196 -17.73 -22.13 -6.16
N LEU A 197 -16.59 -22.33 -6.84
CA LEU A 197 -16.38 -23.47 -7.71
C LEU A 197 -16.38 -24.81 -6.95
N LEU A 198 -15.81 -24.83 -5.75
CA LEU A 198 -15.81 -26.01 -4.88
C LEU A 198 -17.24 -26.38 -4.46
N ILE A 199 -18.04 -25.41 -4.01
CA ILE A 199 -19.44 -25.66 -3.62
C ILE A 199 -20.24 -26.18 -4.80
N PHE A 200 -20.05 -25.60 -5.99
CA PHE A 200 -20.70 -26.07 -7.20
C PHE A 200 -20.35 -27.53 -7.53
N GLY A 201 -19.07 -27.90 -7.42
CA GLY A 201 -18.62 -29.29 -7.62
C GLY A 201 -19.21 -30.27 -6.61
N VAL A 202 -19.25 -29.89 -5.33
CA VAL A 202 -19.89 -30.70 -4.27
C VAL A 202 -21.39 -30.88 -4.53
N GLY A 203 -22.07 -29.80 -4.97
CA GLY A 203 -23.49 -29.84 -5.32
C GLY A 203 -23.78 -30.84 -6.46
N ILE A 204 -22.96 -30.81 -7.53
CA ILE A 204 -23.10 -31.76 -8.65
C ILE A 204 -22.90 -33.20 -8.15
N SER A 205 -21.86 -33.44 -7.34
CA SER A 205 -21.59 -34.78 -6.77
C SER A 205 -22.76 -35.29 -5.92
N LEU A 206 -23.35 -34.42 -5.09
CA LEU A 206 -24.50 -34.76 -4.26
C LEU A 206 -25.75 -35.06 -5.10
N CYS A 207 -26.03 -34.26 -6.13
CA CYS A 207 -27.14 -34.52 -7.06
C CYS A 207 -27.00 -35.87 -7.77
N ILE A 208 -25.80 -36.19 -8.25
CA ILE A 208 -25.53 -37.49 -8.90
C ILE A 208 -25.72 -38.62 -7.88
N SER A 209 -25.22 -38.46 -6.66
CA SER A 209 -25.35 -39.46 -5.59
C SER A 209 -26.81 -39.74 -5.23
N ILE A 210 -27.63 -38.69 -5.10
CA ILE A 210 -29.08 -38.81 -4.83
C ILE A 210 -29.78 -39.51 -6.00
N LEU A 211 -29.46 -39.16 -7.24
CA LEU A 211 -30.05 -39.78 -8.43
C LEU A 211 -29.71 -41.27 -8.53
N ILE A 212 -28.48 -41.66 -8.18
CA ILE A 212 -28.08 -43.07 -8.11
C ILE A 212 -28.86 -43.79 -7.01
N LEU A 213 -28.96 -43.20 -5.82
CA LEU A 213 -29.74 -43.76 -4.70
C LEU A 213 -31.22 -43.95 -5.08
N GLU A 214 -31.83 -42.96 -5.73
CA GLU A 214 -33.22 -43.04 -6.20
C GLU A 214 -33.41 -44.19 -7.18
N LYS A 215 -32.49 -44.36 -8.15
CA LYS A 215 -32.53 -45.47 -9.10
C LYS A 215 -32.38 -46.84 -8.41
N LEU A 216 -31.51 -46.94 -7.40
CA LEU A 216 -31.32 -48.17 -6.63
C LEU A 216 -32.56 -48.50 -5.80
N VAL A 217 -33.14 -47.53 -5.11
CA VAL A 217 -34.37 -47.69 -4.32
C VAL A 217 -35.54 -48.08 -5.22
N HIS A 218 -35.71 -47.41 -6.37
CA HIS A 218 -36.77 -47.73 -7.32
C HIS A 218 -36.62 -49.16 -7.88
N LYS A 219 -35.39 -49.61 -8.15
CA LYS A 219 -35.12 -50.99 -8.57
C LYS A 219 -35.43 -51.99 -7.45
N TYR A 220 -35.07 -51.68 -6.20
CA TYR A 220 -35.33 -52.53 -5.04
C TYR A 220 -36.83 -52.69 -4.78
N ILE A 221 -37.60 -51.59 -4.82
CA ILE A 221 -39.07 -51.60 -4.65
C ILE A 221 -39.78 -52.36 -5.79
N LYS A 222 -39.22 -52.38 -7.00
CA LYS A 222 -39.83 -53.09 -8.14
C LYS A 222 -39.48 -54.59 -8.17
N LEU A 223 -38.41 -55.01 -7.49
CA LEU A 223 -37.99 -56.41 -7.41
C LEU A 223 -38.66 -57.18 -6.28
N HIS A 224 -39.26 -56.47 -5.32
CA HIS A 224 -39.87 -57.01 -4.11
C HIS A 224 -41.37 -56.72 -4.06
#